data_AF-A0A0N0XWU7-F1
#
_entry.id   AF-A0A0N0XWU7-F1
#
_cell.length_a   1.000
_cell.length_b   1.000
_cell.length_c   1.000
_cell.angle_alpha   90.00
_cell.angle_beta   90.00
_cell.angle_gamma   90.00
#
_symmetry.space_group_name_H-M   'P 1'
#
loop_
_entity.id
_entity.type
_entity.pdbx_description
1 polymer ?
#
loop_
_entity_poly.entity_id
_entity_poly.type
_entity_poly.pdbx_seq_one_letter_code
_entity_poly.pdbx_strand_id
1 'polypeptide(L)'
;MGDSTVWTVAIAALTGGTAVLASWVTSRGSTQAARIQAETAARSQRAERLRESRRAAYLDLIEETHLMGELFWDIAAALRLPDSADRTAALRTLHDRQVAGYGKIRRCARVVELEGPPAAAAAALTVQKRTGPFHAALTAALSGDRDSHAAFDAAFSPFWKALEDFVEAARTAHQRE
;
A
#
# COMPACT_ATOMS: atom_id res chain seq x y z
N MET A 1 31.86 71.63 -29.87
CA MET A 1 32.22 70.21 -29.64
C MET A 1 31.44 69.71 -28.42
N GLY A 2 30.13 69.48 -28.56
CA GLY A 2 29.22 69.21 -27.44
C GLY A 2 27.96 68.46 -27.86
N ASP A 3 27.51 68.64 -29.11
CA ASP A 3 26.31 67.97 -29.64
C ASP A 3 26.51 66.46 -29.92
N SER A 4 27.72 66.03 -30.30
CA SER A 4 27.99 64.62 -30.64
C SER A 4 28.10 63.70 -29.43
N THR A 5 28.57 64.22 -28.29
CA THR A 5 28.73 63.46 -27.03
C THR A 5 27.40 63.27 -26.31
N VAL A 6 26.52 64.28 -26.33
CA VAL A 6 25.17 64.17 -25.74
C VAL A 6 24.32 63.17 -26.53
N TRP A 7 24.44 63.16 -27.86
CA TRP A 7 23.73 62.20 -28.71
C TRP A 7 24.22 60.75 -28.54
N THR A 8 25.54 60.53 -28.40
CA THR A 8 26.08 59.18 -28.15
C THR A 8 25.73 58.65 -26.75
N VAL A 9 25.72 59.51 -25.73
CA VAL A 9 25.27 59.14 -24.39
C VAL A 9 23.77 58.82 -24.38
N ALA A 10 22.96 59.54 -25.15
CA ALA A 10 21.52 59.25 -25.28
C ALA A 10 21.26 57.88 -25.94
N ILE A 11 21.99 57.55 -27.01
CA ILE A 11 21.89 56.23 -27.66
C ILE A 11 22.39 55.13 -26.71
N ALA A 12 23.54 55.34 -26.04
CA ALA A 12 24.09 54.39 -25.09
C ALA A 12 23.15 54.15 -23.89
N ALA A 13 22.50 55.20 -23.38
CA ALA A 13 21.51 55.10 -22.30
C ALA A 13 20.25 54.36 -22.77
N LEU A 14 19.78 54.59 -24.00
CA LEU A 14 18.62 53.90 -24.57
C LEU A 14 18.91 52.41 -24.80
N THR A 15 20.07 52.07 -25.36
CA THR A 15 20.48 50.68 -25.61
C THR A 15 20.85 49.94 -24.31
N GLY A 16 21.49 50.62 -23.36
CA GLY A 16 21.77 50.06 -22.03
C GLY A 16 20.49 49.81 -21.23
N GLY A 17 19.53 50.75 -21.30
CA GLY A 17 18.23 50.63 -20.63
C GLY A 17 17.38 49.47 -21.17
N THR A 18 17.37 49.25 -22.49
CA THR A 18 16.66 48.11 -23.09
C THR A 18 17.31 46.77 -22.76
N ALA A 19 18.64 46.69 -22.70
CA ALA A 19 19.34 45.47 -22.31
C ALA A 19 19.05 45.05 -20.85
N VAL A 20 19.01 46.02 -19.92
CA VAL A 20 18.67 45.77 -18.51
C VAL A 20 17.21 45.34 -18.35
N LEU A 21 16.28 46.00 -19.06
CA LEU A 21 14.87 45.64 -19.04
C LEU A 21 14.64 44.25 -19.64
N ALA A 22 15.27 43.92 -20.76
CA ALA A 22 15.22 42.59 -21.35
C ALA A 22 15.79 41.55 -20.38
N SER A 23 16.94 41.82 -19.76
CA SER A 23 17.55 40.93 -18.77
C SER A 23 16.64 40.69 -17.56
N TRP A 24 15.96 41.73 -17.05
CA TRP A 24 15.03 41.60 -15.93
C TRP A 24 13.77 40.81 -16.29
N VAL A 25 13.17 41.08 -17.47
CA VAL A 25 12.00 40.32 -17.96
C VAL A 25 12.37 38.85 -18.18
N THR A 26 13.53 38.57 -18.76
CA THR A 26 14.04 37.22 -18.93
C THR A 26 14.34 36.54 -17.59
N SER A 27 14.94 37.25 -16.62
CA SER A 27 15.22 36.74 -15.27
C SER A 27 13.93 36.43 -14.50
N ARG A 28 12.89 37.26 -14.63
CA ARG A 28 11.58 37.01 -14.03
C ARG A 28 10.85 35.84 -14.70
N GLY A 29 10.98 35.71 -16.02
CA GLY A 29 10.44 34.57 -16.78
C GLY A 29 11.11 33.25 -16.46
N SER A 30 12.45 33.23 -16.34
CA SER A 30 13.22 32.02 -16.03
C SER A 30 13.00 31.53 -14.60
N THR A 31 12.88 32.44 -13.63
CA THR A 31 12.58 32.08 -12.23
C THR A 31 11.16 31.54 -12.05
N GLN A 32 10.17 32.10 -12.75
CA GLN A 32 8.80 31.60 -12.71
C GLN A 32 8.64 30.24 -13.39
N ALA A 33 9.33 30.03 -14.53
CA ALA A 33 9.39 28.72 -15.19
C ALA A 33 10.10 27.66 -14.33
N ALA A 34 11.23 28.02 -13.68
CA ALA A 34 11.95 27.14 -12.77
C ALA A 34 11.10 26.76 -11.55
N ARG A 35 10.29 27.69 -11.02
CA ARG A 35 9.37 27.39 -9.91
C ARG A 35 8.25 26.43 -10.32
N ILE A 36 7.65 26.62 -11.50
CA ILE A 36 6.63 25.71 -12.03
C ILE A 36 7.22 24.32 -12.29
N GLN A 37 8.42 24.25 -12.86
CA GLN A 37 9.13 22.98 -13.05
C GLN A 37 9.48 22.30 -11.73
N ALA A 38 9.96 23.04 -10.73
CA ALA A 38 10.27 22.52 -9.40
C ALA A 38 9.01 22.03 -8.66
N GLU A 39 7.90 22.77 -8.71
CA GLU A 39 6.62 22.36 -8.13
C GLU A 39 6.04 21.14 -8.86
N THR A 40 6.19 21.07 -10.19
CA THR A 40 5.74 19.91 -10.98
C THR A 40 6.60 18.68 -10.70
N ALA A 41 7.92 18.82 -10.61
CA ALA A 41 8.84 17.76 -10.23
C ALA A 41 8.63 17.28 -8.79
N ALA A 42 8.34 18.20 -7.85
CA ALA A 42 8.02 17.85 -6.48
C ALA A 42 6.69 17.08 -6.39
N ARG A 43 5.68 17.47 -7.17
CA ARG A 43 4.39 16.75 -7.26
C ARG A 43 4.54 15.37 -7.90
N SER A 44 5.30 15.25 -9.00
CA SER A 44 5.54 13.96 -9.63
C SER A 44 6.33 13.02 -8.72
N GLN A 45 7.35 13.53 -8.03
CA GLN A 45 8.11 12.74 -7.07
C GLN A 45 7.26 12.29 -5.87
N ARG A 46 6.34 13.15 -5.40
CA ARG A 46 5.41 12.77 -4.32
C ARG A 46 4.41 11.69 -4.77
N ALA A 47 3.91 11.80 -6.00
CA ALA A 47 3.02 10.80 -6.58
C ALA A 47 3.75 9.45 -6.74
N GLU A 48 5.00 9.47 -7.19
CA GLU A 48 5.78 8.25 -7.37
C GLU A 48 6.08 7.55 -6.04
N ARG A 49 6.51 8.29 -5.01
CA ARG A 49 6.71 7.73 -3.67
C ARG A 49 5.44 7.11 -3.09
N LEU A 50 4.28 7.72 -3.35
CA LEU A 50 3.00 7.19 -2.91
C LEU A 50 2.63 5.89 -3.66
N ARG A 51 2.89 5.82 -4.96
CA ARG A 51 2.70 4.59 -5.74
C ARG A 51 3.60 3.45 -5.26
N GLU A 52 4.87 3.73 -5.00
CA GLU A 52 5.82 2.75 -4.45
C GLU A 52 5.39 2.26 -3.06
N SER A 53 5.01 3.19 -2.18
CA SER A 53 4.47 2.89 -0.84
C SER A 53 3.26 1.96 -0.91
N ARG A 54 2.28 2.27 -1.78
CA ARG A 54 1.10 1.44 -2.00
C ARG A 54 1.45 0.06 -2.53
N ARG A 55 2.35 -0.02 -3.51
CA ARG A 55 2.78 -1.30 -4.09
C ARG A 55 3.42 -2.20 -3.03
N ALA A 56 4.29 -1.63 -2.19
CA ALA A 56 4.88 -2.35 -1.07
C ALA A 56 3.80 -2.83 -0.09
N ALA A 57 2.88 -1.96 0.31
CA ALA A 57 1.78 -2.32 1.22
C ALA A 57 0.89 -3.45 0.68
N TYR A 58 0.62 -3.47 -0.63
CA TYR A 58 -0.14 -4.55 -1.26
C TYR A 58 0.63 -5.86 -1.27
N LEU A 59 1.92 -5.83 -1.60
CA LEU A 59 2.77 -7.02 -1.61
C LEU A 59 2.90 -7.60 -0.20
N ASP A 60 3.14 -6.77 0.81
CA ASP A 60 3.22 -7.19 2.22
C ASP A 60 1.93 -7.88 2.69
N LEU A 61 0.76 -7.35 2.30
CA LEU A 61 -0.51 -7.99 2.65
C LEU A 61 -0.70 -9.32 1.92
N ILE A 62 -0.35 -9.39 0.64
CA ILE A 62 -0.43 -10.64 -0.14
C ILE A 62 0.47 -11.70 0.48
N GLU A 63 1.73 -11.36 0.78
CA GLU A 63 2.71 -12.27 1.37
C GLU A 63 2.21 -12.80 2.72
N GLU A 64 1.86 -11.93 3.66
CA GLU A 64 1.40 -12.35 4.99
C GLU A 64 0.08 -13.16 4.93
N THR A 65 -0.77 -12.91 3.93
CA THR A 65 -1.98 -13.70 3.69
C THR A 65 -1.64 -15.12 3.20
N HIS A 66 -0.66 -15.27 2.31
CA HIS A 66 -0.20 -16.58 1.85
C HIS A 66 0.46 -17.38 2.97
N LEU A 67 1.34 -16.75 3.76
CA LEU A 67 1.98 -17.39 4.92
C LEU A 67 0.94 -17.86 5.95
N MET A 68 -0.11 -17.07 6.16
CA MET A 68 -1.23 -17.50 7.01
C MET A 68 -2.03 -18.66 6.38
N GLY A 69 -2.21 -18.65 5.06
CA GLY A 69 -2.84 -19.75 4.33
C GLY A 69 -2.08 -21.07 4.49
N GLU A 70 -0.76 -21.05 4.40
CA GLU A 70 0.10 -22.23 4.69
C GLU A 70 -0.11 -22.73 6.12
N LEU A 71 -0.13 -21.82 7.10
CA LEU A 71 -0.43 -22.18 8.48
C LEU A 71 -1.83 -22.79 8.64
N PHE A 72 -2.83 -22.29 7.92
CA PHE A 72 -4.16 -22.90 7.94
C PHE A 72 -4.16 -24.32 7.37
N TRP A 73 -3.35 -24.60 6.34
CA TRP A 73 -3.19 -25.96 5.84
C TRP A 73 -2.57 -26.89 6.89
N ASP A 74 -1.55 -26.44 7.62
CA ASP A 74 -0.97 -27.20 8.74
C ASP A 74 -2.02 -27.51 9.82
N ILE A 75 -2.85 -26.53 10.16
CA ILE A 75 -3.94 -26.69 11.13
C ILE A 75 -4.99 -27.69 10.61
N ALA A 76 -5.42 -27.57 9.35
CA ALA A 76 -6.38 -28.48 8.75
C ALA A 76 -5.84 -29.93 8.72
N ALA A 77 -4.56 -30.11 8.43
CA ALA A 77 -3.91 -31.42 8.50
C ALA A 77 -3.91 -31.98 9.92
N ALA A 78 -3.61 -31.16 10.93
CA ALA A 78 -3.65 -31.58 12.34
C ALA A 78 -5.07 -31.91 12.82
N LEU A 79 -6.10 -31.17 12.38
CA LEU A 79 -7.51 -31.41 12.71
C LEU A 79 -8.04 -32.75 12.16
N ARG A 80 -7.44 -33.27 11.08
CA ARG A 80 -7.78 -34.58 10.50
C ARG A 80 -7.25 -35.77 11.30
N LEU A 81 -6.28 -35.55 12.18
CA LEU A 81 -5.71 -36.62 12.99
C LEU A 81 -6.71 -37.08 14.06
N PRO A 82 -6.69 -38.36 14.46
CA PRO A 82 -7.49 -38.87 15.57
C PRO A 82 -7.23 -38.11 16.87
N ASP A 83 -8.22 -38.06 17.75
CA ASP A 83 -8.07 -37.36 19.03
C ASP A 83 -7.02 -38.00 19.92
N SER A 84 -6.05 -37.19 20.33
CA SER A 84 -4.91 -37.58 21.15
C SER A 84 -4.33 -36.36 21.86
N ALA A 85 -3.64 -36.61 22.98
CA ALA A 85 -2.94 -35.54 23.71
C ALA A 85 -1.89 -34.85 22.83
N ASP A 86 -1.18 -35.61 21.99
CA ASP A 86 -0.17 -35.10 21.07
C ASP A 86 -0.79 -34.19 20.00
N ARG A 87 -1.93 -34.59 19.43
CA ARG A 87 -2.67 -33.74 18.48
C ARG A 87 -3.08 -32.43 19.15
N THR A 88 -3.63 -32.49 20.35
CA THR A 88 -4.06 -31.27 21.08
C THR A 88 -2.87 -30.36 21.39
N ALA A 89 -1.70 -30.91 21.75
CA ALA A 89 -0.49 -30.13 21.96
C ALA A 89 0.00 -29.46 20.65
N ALA A 90 -0.04 -30.19 19.53
CA ALA A 90 0.28 -29.64 18.21
C ALA A 90 -0.68 -28.51 17.81
N LEU A 91 -1.99 -28.70 17.98
CA LEU A 91 -3.00 -27.68 17.69
C LEU A 91 -2.83 -26.42 18.54
N ARG A 92 -2.43 -26.54 19.82
CA ARG A 92 -2.11 -25.37 20.66
C ARG A 92 -0.91 -24.59 20.12
N THR A 93 0.15 -25.29 19.71
CA THR A 93 1.33 -24.66 19.10
C THR A 93 0.96 -23.92 17.82
N LEU A 94 0.11 -24.52 16.98
CA LEU A 94 -0.37 -23.90 15.75
C LEU A 94 -1.30 -22.72 16.03
N HIS A 95 -2.15 -22.82 17.07
CA HIS A 95 -3.00 -21.73 17.53
C HIS A 95 -2.19 -20.49 17.94
N ASP A 96 -1.10 -20.67 18.70
CA ASP A 96 -0.26 -19.54 19.12
C ASP A 96 0.41 -18.86 17.91
N ARG A 97 0.87 -19.66 16.94
CA ARG A 97 1.38 -19.15 15.65
C ARG A 97 0.30 -18.39 14.88
N GLN A 98 -0.94 -18.89 14.90
CA GLN A 98 -2.08 -18.28 14.22
C GLN A 98 -2.40 -16.90 14.80
N VAL A 99 -2.46 -16.79 16.14
CA VAL A 99 -2.67 -15.52 16.84
C VAL A 99 -1.58 -14.50 16.50
N ALA A 100 -0.31 -14.91 16.46
CA ALA A 100 0.79 -14.04 16.07
C ALA A 100 0.64 -13.54 14.62
N GLY A 101 0.29 -14.42 13.69
CA GLY A 101 0.10 -14.06 12.29
C GLY A 101 -1.11 -13.13 12.07
N TYR A 102 -2.16 -13.21 12.89
CA TYR A 102 -3.28 -12.25 12.82
C TYR A 102 -2.84 -10.82 13.09
N GLY A 103 -1.90 -10.63 14.02
CA GLY A 103 -1.30 -9.32 14.27
C GLY A 103 -0.64 -8.74 13.03
N LYS A 104 0.03 -9.59 12.24
CA LYS A 104 0.70 -9.19 11.00
C LYS A 104 -0.28 -8.81 9.90
N ILE A 105 -1.27 -9.67 9.61
CA ILE A 105 -2.31 -9.37 8.61
C ILE A 105 -3.05 -8.08 8.96
N ARG A 106 -3.41 -7.89 10.24
CA ARG A 106 -4.06 -6.65 10.70
C ARG A 106 -3.18 -5.42 10.46
N ARG A 107 -1.88 -5.51 10.72
CA ARG A 107 -0.92 -4.42 10.45
C ARG A 107 -0.90 -4.10 8.96
N CYS A 108 -0.71 -5.10 8.09
CA CYS A 108 -0.65 -4.89 6.64
C CYS A 108 -1.97 -4.32 6.10
N ALA A 109 -3.12 -4.85 6.50
CA ALA A 109 -4.43 -4.34 6.11
C ALA A 109 -4.62 -2.87 6.53
N ARG A 110 -4.12 -2.48 7.72
CA ARG A 110 -4.17 -1.09 8.18
C ARG A 110 -3.29 -0.15 7.36
N VAL A 111 -2.11 -0.61 6.92
CA VAL A 111 -1.25 0.18 6.01
C VAL A 111 -1.96 0.38 4.67
N VAL A 112 -2.56 -0.67 4.12
CA VAL A 112 -3.36 -0.58 2.89
C VAL A 112 -4.55 0.36 3.04
N GLU A 113 -5.22 0.36 4.20
CA GLU A 113 -6.31 1.29 4.50
C GLU A 113 -5.87 2.76 4.50
N LEU A 114 -4.64 3.04 4.94
CA LEU A 114 -4.08 4.40 5.00
C LEU A 114 -3.59 4.88 3.63
N GLU A 115 -2.95 4.00 2.87
CA GLU A 115 -2.24 4.36 1.63
C GLU A 115 -3.09 4.16 0.38
N GLY A 116 -3.97 3.15 0.38
CA GLY A 116 -4.71 2.69 -0.79
C GLY A 116 -6.01 3.46 -1.05
N PRO A 117 -6.56 3.37 -2.28
CA PRO A 117 -7.88 3.89 -2.58
C PRO A 117 -8.97 3.09 -1.85
N PRO A 118 -10.17 3.67 -1.64
CA PRO A 118 -11.22 3.08 -0.80
C PRO A 118 -11.59 1.63 -1.15
N ALA A 119 -11.58 1.27 -2.43
CA ALA A 119 -11.89 -0.10 -2.87
C ALA A 119 -10.83 -1.13 -2.40
N ALA A 120 -9.55 -0.80 -2.54
CA ALA A 120 -8.45 -1.66 -2.08
C ALA A 120 -8.43 -1.76 -0.55
N ALA A 121 -8.67 -0.64 0.14
CA ALA A 121 -8.80 -0.60 1.60
C ALA A 121 -9.93 -1.52 2.11
N ALA A 122 -11.12 -1.43 1.52
CA ALA A 122 -12.27 -2.25 1.90
C ALA A 122 -12.01 -3.75 1.65
N ALA A 123 -11.36 -4.09 0.53
CA ALA A 123 -11.01 -5.47 0.23
C ALA A 123 -9.93 -6.01 1.20
N ALA A 124 -8.91 -5.22 1.54
CA ALA A 124 -7.90 -5.59 2.54
C ALA A 124 -8.49 -5.86 3.93
N LEU A 125 -9.43 -5.01 4.38
CA LEU A 125 -10.17 -5.24 5.62
C LEU A 125 -11.03 -6.51 5.56
N THR A 126 -11.53 -6.86 4.38
CA THR A 126 -12.28 -8.11 4.18
C THR A 126 -11.36 -9.32 4.32
N VAL A 127 -10.16 -9.31 3.73
CA VAL A 127 -9.13 -10.34 3.94
C VAL A 127 -8.86 -10.55 5.42
N GLN A 128 -8.60 -9.46 6.16
CA GLN A 128 -8.39 -9.53 7.60
C GLN A 128 -9.58 -10.17 8.33
N LYS A 129 -10.82 -9.79 8.02
CA LYS A 129 -12.01 -10.36 8.68
C LYS A 129 -12.21 -11.84 8.38
N ARG A 130 -11.79 -12.31 7.19
CA ARG A 130 -11.91 -13.72 6.79
C ARG A 130 -10.94 -14.66 7.49
N THR A 131 -10.02 -14.14 8.31
CA THR A 131 -9.22 -15.00 9.19
C THR A 131 -9.97 -15.45 10.44
N GLY A 132 -10.98 -14.68 10.88
CA GLY A 132 -11.73 -14.93 12.12
C GLY A 132 -12.43 -16.30 12.21
N PRO A 133 -13.10 -16.79 11.15
CA PRO A 133 -13.72 -18.12 11.17
C PRO A 133 -12.76 -19.26 11.48
N PHE A 134 -11.50 -19.19 11.01
CA PHE A 134 -10.48 -20.18 11.33
C PHE A 134 -10.12 -20.18 12.82
N HIS A 135 -10.03 -19.00 13.43
CA HIS A 135 -9.77 -18.88 14.87
C HIS A 135 -10.89 -19.51 15.70
N ALA A 136 -12.14 -19.19 15.33
CA ALA A 136 -13.33 -19.70 16.01
C ALA A 136 -13.38 -21.23 15.91
N ALA A 137 -13.17 -21.77 14.71
CA ALA A 137 -13.15 -23.21 14.48
C ALA A 137 -12.02 -23.89 15.25
N LEU A 138 -10.80 -23.36 15.24
CA LEU A 138 -9.69 -23.93 16.00
C LEU A 138 -9.92 -23.89 17.52
N THR A 139 -10.50 -22.81 18.03
CA THR A 139 -10.86 -22.68 19.45
C THR A 139 -11.92 -23.70 19.85
N ALA A 140 -12.93 -23.91 19.00
CA ALA A 140 -13.95 -24.94 19.18
C ALA A 140 -13.32 -26.35 19.19
N ALA A 141 -12.40 -26.63 18.26
CA ALA A 141 -11.67 -27.90 18.20
C ALA A 141 -10.87 -28.17 19.49
N LEU A 142 -10.15 -27.15 19.99
CA LEU A 142 -9.41 -27.23 21.26
C LEU A 142 -10.32 -27.41 22.48
N SER A 143 -11.60 -27.07 22.36
CA SER A 143 -12.63 -27.26 23.38
C SER A 143 -13.37 -28.61 23.23
N GLY A 144 -12.99 -29.44 22.25
CA GLY A 144 -13.56 -30.78 22.02
C GLY A 144 -14.76 -30.83 21.07
N ASP A 145 -15.07 -29.74 20.36
CA ASP A 145 -16.13 -29.75 19.35
C ASP A 145 -15.71 -30.55 18.11
N ARG A 146 -16.52 -31.54 17.73
CA ARG A 146 -16.25 -32.45 16.61
C ARG A 146 -16.61 -31.86 15.25
N ASP A 147 -17.50 -30.86 15.19
CA ASP A 147 -17.93 -30.23 13.93
C ASP A 147 -16.98 -29.09 13.50
N SER A 148 -16.04 -28.74 14.39
CA SER A 148 -15.04 -27.69 14.19
C SER A 148 -14.19 -27.86 12.92
N HIS A 149 -13.87 -29.09 12.52
CA HIS A 149 -13.09 -29.35 11.30
C HIS A 149 -13.86 -28.97 10.04
N ALA A 150 -15.15 -29.29 9.94
CA ALA A 150 -15.96 -28.90 8.79
C ALA A 150 -16.09 -27.37 8.70
N ALA A 151 -16.24 -26.69 9.84
CA ALA A 151 -16.27 -25.24 9.90
C ALA A 151 -14.92 -24.60 9.49
N PHE A 152 -13.79 -25.23 9.86
CA PHE A 152 -12.46 -24.79 9.45
C PHE A 152 -12.27 -24.94 7.93
N ASP A 153 -12.62 -26.10 7.37
CA ASP A 153 -12.49 -26.35 5.93
C ASP A 153 -13.38 -25.42 5.10
N ALA A 154 -14.60 -25.12 5.58
CA ALA A 154 -15.52 -24.20 4.93
C ALA A 154 -15.01 -22.75 4.89
N ALA A 155 -14.06 -22.37 5.76
CA ALA A 155 -13.51 -21.01 5.81
C ALA A 155 -12.49 -20.72 4.70
N PHE A 156 -11.90 -21.74 4.06
CA PHE A 156 -10.89 -21.55 3.00
C PHE A 156 -11.41 -20.81 1.78
N SER A 157 -12.55 -21.24 1.22
CA SER A 157 -13.08 -20.63 0.00
C SER A 157 -13.39 -19.13 0.18
N PRO A 158 -14.10 -18.69 1.23
CA PRO A 158 -14.30 -17.27 1.50
C PRO A 158 -13.01 -16.46 1.75
N PHE A 159 -11.98 -17.09 2.32
CA PHE A 159 -10.70 -16.45 2.58
C PHE A 159 -9.91 -16.19 1.31
N TRP A 160 -9.73 -17.21 0.46
CA TRP A 160 -9.03 -17.06 -0.81
C TRP A 160 -9.78 -16.14 -1.76
N LYS A 161 -11.12 -16.22 -1.78
CA LYS A 161 -11.94 -15.26 -2.53
C LYS A 161 -11.69 -13.82 -2.09
N ALA A 162 -11.58 -13.55 -0.79
CA ALA A 162 -11.30 -12.20 -0.32
C ALA A 162 -9.91 -11.70 -0.76
N LEU A 163 -8.92 -12.58 -0.85
CA LEU A 163 -7.60 -12.24 -1.38
C LEU A 163 -7.67 -11.95 -2.89
N GLU A 164 -8.38 -12.75 -3.67
CA GLU A 164 -8.61 -12.51 -5.09
C GLU A 164 -9.29 -11.16 -5.33
N ASP A 165 -10.37 -10.87 -4.59
CA ASP A 165 -11.10 -9.61 -4.66
C ASP A 165 -10.18 -8.42 -4.30
N PHE A 166 -9.26 -8.61 -3.34
CA PHE A 166 -8.24 -7.60 -3.00
C PHE A 166 -7.23 -7.38 -4.13
N VAL A 167 -6.69 -8.45 -4.72
CA VAL A 167 -5.74 -8.37 -5.83
C VAL A 167 -6.37 -7.66 -7.03
N GLU A 168 -7.64 -7.96 -7.33
CA GLU A 168 -8.36 -7.31 -8.43
C GLU A 168 -8.63 -5.82 -8.15
N ALA A 169 -9.00 -5.47 -6.92
CA ALA A 169 -9.16 -4.07 -6.51
C ALA A 169 -7.83 -3.30 -6.61
N ALA A 170 -6.72 -3.91 -6.19
CA ALA A 170 -5.38 -3.35 -6.28
C ALA A 170 -4.93 -3.17 -7.75
N ARG A 171 -5.20 -4.16 -8.61
CA ARG A 171 -4.93 -4.08 -10.06
C ARG A 171 -5.73 -2.97 -10.72
N THR A 172 -7.02 -2.91 -10.46
CA THR A 172 -7.91 -1.87 -11.01
C THR A 172 -7.47 -0.47 -10.57
N ALA A 173 -7.05 -0.32 -9.31
CA ALA A 173 -6.50 0.93 -8.81
C ALA A 173 -5.22 1.33 -9.56
N HIS A 174 -4.34 0.37 -9.84
CA HIS A 174 -3.09 0.61 -10.56
C HIS A 174 -3.30 1.00 -12.04
N GLN A 175 -4.35 0.49 -12.68
CA GLN A 175 -4.65 0.78 -14.10
C GLN A 175 -5.36 2.12 -14.34
N ARG A 176 -5.95 2.72 -13.29
CA ARG A 176 -6.69 3.99 -13.39
C ARG A 176 -5.84 5.23 -13.04
N GLU A 177 -4.59 5.04 -12.59
CA GLU A 177 -3.60 6.08 -12.27
C GLU A 177 -2.58 6.31 -13.38
#